data_AF-A0A6H0WNM8-F1
#
_entry.id   AF-A0A6H0WNM8-F1
#
_cell.length_a   1.000
_cell.length_b   1.000
_cell.length_c   1.000
_cell.angle_alpha   90.00
_cell.angle_beta   90.00
_cell.angle_gamma   90.00
#
_symmetry.space_group_name_H-M   'P 1'
#
loop_
_entity.id
_entity.type
_entity.pdbx_description
1 polymer ?
#
loop_
_entity_poly.entity_id
_entity_poly.type
_entity_poly.pdbx_seq_one_letter_code
_entity_poly.pdbx_strand_id
1 'polypeptide(L)'
;MAKAIQSSMWREFGLMCTVGIGDNMLLSKLALDLESKKMKSGIARWRYEDVPNKLWKVHPLSKMWGIGGRMERNLNRMGISTVGQLAKFPLELLEKKFGIIGNQLYYHAHGIDLSEIGAPLMQGQNSFGKSQILLRDYTRREEIKAVLLEICEEVARRARTHNKVGRTISLGIGYSKDEFGGGFHRSKTIDLPTNITMDIYK
;
A
#
# COMPACT_ATOMS: atom_id res chain seq x y z
N MET A 1 -7.83 -26.25 11.24
CA MET A 1 -6.92 -25.16 11.67
C MET A 1 -7.62 -23.81 11.83
N ALA A 2 -8.25 -23.21 10.82
CA ALA A 2 -8.84 -21.86 10.91
C ALA A 2 -9.82 -21.64 12.09
N LYS A 3 -10.75 -22.57 12.35
CA LYS A 3 -11.63 -22.51 13.52
C LYS A 3 -10.86 -22.51 14.85
N ALA A 4 -9.78 -23.29 14.96
CA ALA A 4 -8.96 -23.33 16.16
C ALA A 4 -8.25 -21.99 16.42
N ILE A 5 -7.85 -21.28 15.36
CA ILE A 5 -7.28 -19.92 15.45
C ILE A 5 -8.36 -18.95 15.96
N GLN A 6 -9.56 -18.97 15.37
CA GLN A 6 -10.68 -18.13 15.85
C GLN A 6 -11.02 -18.40 17.33
N SER A 7 -11.10 -19.68 17.72
CA SER A 7 -11.40 -20.06 19.11
C SER A 7 -10.30 -19.61 20.07
N SER A 8 -9.03 -19.68 19.67
CA SER A 8 -7.91 -19.24 20.52
C SER A 8 -7.88 -17.71 20.65
N MET A 9 -8.09 -16.97 19.55
CA MET A 9 -8.23 -15.51 19.57
C MET A 9 -9.35 -15.03 20.51
N TRP A 10 -10.51 -15.71 20.47
CA TRP A 10 -11.62 -15.40 21.36
C TRP A 10 -11.30 -15.74 22.82
N ARG A 11 -10.76 -16.94 23.07
CA ARG A 11 -10.46 -17.41 24.43
C ARG A 11 -9.39 -16.57 25.13
N GLU A 12 -8.35 -16.16 24.40
CA GLU A 12 -7.19 -15.48 24.98
C GLU A 12 -7.35 -13.96 25.00
N PHE A 13 -8.02 -13.38 24.01
CA PHE A 13 -8.10 -11.93 23.84
C PHE A 13 -9.52 -11.37 23.81
N GLY A 14 -10.56 -12.21 23.77
CA GLY A 14 -11.94 -11.75 23.61
C GLY A 14 -12.20 -11.10 22.23
N LEU A 15 -11.35 -11.38 21.24
CA LEU A 15 -11.43 -10.75 19.91
C LEU A 15 -11.95 -11.73 18.87
N MET A 16 -12.96 -11.31 18.12
CA MET A 16 -13.38 -12.03 16.91
C MET A 16 -12.40 -11.76 15.78
N CYS A 17 -12.05 -12.80 15.01
CA CYS A 17 -11.23 -12.65 13.83
C CYS A 17 -11.85 -13.35 12.61
N THR A 18 -11.47 -12.90 11.43
CA THR A 18 -11.82 -13.52 10.16
C THR A 18 -10.59 -14.09 9.49
N VAL A 19 -10.77 -15.19 8.75
CA VAL A 19 -9.68 -15.97 8.14
C VAL A 19 -9.96 -16.14 6.66
N GLY A 20 -9.05 -15.67 5.81
CA GLY A 20 -9.01 -15.98 4.39
C GLY A 20 -7.96 -17.03 4.13
N ILE A 21 -8.32 -18.07 3.37
CA ILE A 21 -7.43 -19.19 3.05
C ILE A 21 -7.30 -19.25 1.53
N GLY A 22 -6.07 -19.29 1.02
CA GLY A 22 -5.85 -19.50 -0.40
C GLY A 22 -4.54 -20.21 -0.74
N ASP A 23 -4.38 -20.57 -2.00
CA ASP A 23 -3.20 -21.32 -2.49
C ASP A 23 -1.92 -20.47 -2.53
N ASN A 24 -2.04 -19.13 -2.43
CA ASN A 24 -0.95 -18.17 -2.27
C ASN A 24 -1.40 -16.96 -1.42
N MET A 25 -0.49 -16.00 -1.20
CA MET A 25 -0.76 -14.82 -0.37
C MET A 25 -1.87 -13.93 -0.96
N LEU A 26 -1.84 -13.68 -2.27
CA LEU A 26 -2.86 -12.92 -2.98
C LEU A 26 -4.26 -13.52 -2.80
N LEU A 27 -4.44 -14.81 -3.08
CA LEU A 27 -5.73 -15.49 -2.96
C LEU A 27 -6.21 -15.52 -1.51
N SER A 28 -5.30 -15.71 -0.54
CA SER A 28 -5.64 -15.64 0.89
C SER A 28 -6.17 -14.26 1.27
N LYS A 29 -5.54 -13.19 0.76
CA LYS A 29 -5.98 -11.80 1.01
C LYS A 29 -7.32 -11.48 0.35
N LEU A 30 -7.51 -11.93 -0.88
CA LEU A 30 -8.75 -11.74 -1.62
C LEU A 30 -9.91 -12.51 -0.97
N ALA A 31 -9.69 -13.76 -0.56
CA ALA A 31 -10.66 -14.55 0.19
C ALA A 31 -11.07 -13.83 1.49
N LEU A 32 -10.11 -13.24 2.21
CA LEU A 32 -10.38 -12.48 3.42
C LEU A 32 -11.25 -11.25 3.15
N ASP A 33 -10.84 -10.40 2.21
CA ASP A 33 -11.48 -9.09 1.98
C ASP A 33 -12.83 -9.21 1.27
N LEU A 34 -12.95 -10.11 0.30
CA LEU A 34 -14.10 -10.17 -0.59
C LEU A 34 -15.21 -11.07 -0.05
N GLU A 35 -14.87 -12.10 0.73
CA GLU A 35 -15.81 -13.14 1.15
C GLU A 35 -15.83 -13.33 2.68
N SER A 36 -14.70 -13.66 3.29
CA SER A 36 -14.61 -14.06 4.71
C SER A 36 -15.25 -13.05 5.67
N LYS A 37 -14.95 -11.75 5.50
CA LYS A 37 -15.52 -10.66 6.31
C LYS A 37 -17.05 -10.52 6.25
N LYS A 38 -17.69 -11.10 5.23
CA LYS A 38 -19.14 -11.04 5.01
C LYS A 38 -19.84 -12.33 5.43
N MET A 39 -19.09 -13.41 5.63
CA MET A 39 -19.63 -14.69 6.05
C MET A 39 -19.85 -14.72 7.56
N LYS A 40 -20.95 -15.33 8.00
CA LYS A 40 -21.22 -15.54 9.44
C LYS A 40 -20.13 -16.37 10.13
N SER A 41 -19.51 -17.30 9.40
CA SER A 41 -18.38 -18.09 9.93
C SER A 41 -17.10 -17.27 10.09
N GLY A 42 -16.97 -16.14 9.39
CA GLY A 42 -15.71 -15.42 9.29
C GLY A 42 -14.59 -16.23 8.64
N ILE A 43 -14.90 -17.26 7.83
CA ILE A 43 -13.90 -18.08 7.14
C ILE A 43 -14.29 -18.25 5.68
N ALA A 44 -13.40 -17.93 4.75
CA ALA A 44 -13.54 -18.22 3.33
C ALA A 44 -12.27 -18.88 2.77
N ARG A 45 -12.44 -19.74 1.76
CA ARG A 45 -11.36 -20.41 1.04
C ARG A 45 -11.45 -20.16 -0.46
N TRP A 46 -10.36 -19.75 -1.08
CA TRP A 46 -10.22 -19.53 -2.52
C TRP A 46 -9.06 -20.37 -3.07
N ARG A 47 -9.32 -21.13 -4.13
CA ARG A 47 -8.32 -21.87 -4.90
C ARG A 47 -8.22 -21.32 -6.31
N TYR A 48 -7.24 -21.78 -7.10
CA TYR A 48 -7.13 -21.38 -8.51
C TYR A 48 -8.41 -21.66 -9.33
N GLU A 49 -9.12 -22.76 -9.03
CA GLU A 49 -10.41 -23.10 -9.65
C GLU A 49 -11.52 -22.06 -9.37
N ASP A 50 -11.43 -21.30 -8.28
CA ASP A 50 -12.39 -20.27 -7.92
C ASP A 50 -12.17 -18.97 -8.72
N VAL A 51 -10.99 -18.75 -9.31
CA VAL A 51 -10.61 -17.48 -9.94
C VAL A 51 -11.60 -17.03 -11.01
N PRO A 52 -12.00 -17.86 -11.98
CA PRO A 52 -12.96 -17.44 -13.01
C PRO A 52 -14.34 -17.08 -12.43
N ASN A 53 -14.75 -17.74 -11.35
CA ASN A 53 -16.10 -17.59 -10.79
C ASN A 53 -16.21 -16.50 -9.73
N LYS A 54 -15.13 -16.21 -9.02
CA LYS A 54 -15.08 -15.26 -7.91
C LYS A 54 -14.28 -14.00 -8.28
N LEU A 55 -13.00 -14.16 -8.63
CA LEU A 55 -12.09 -13.03 -8.86
C LEU A 55 -12.47 -12.25 -10.11
N TRP A 56 -12.74 -12.92 -11.23
CA TRP A 56 -13.02 -12.23 -12.50
C TRP A 56 -14.28 -11.35 -12.47
N LYS A 57 -15.21 -11.64 -11.56
CA LYS A 57 -16.44 -10.85 -11.36
C LYS A 57 -16.22 -9.60 -10.49
N VAL A 58 -15.02 -9.40 -9.95
CA VAL A 58 -14.72 -8.26 -9.07
C VAL A 58 -14.81 -6.95 -9.85
N HIS A 59 -15.67 -6.07 -9.34
CA HIS A 59 -15.87 -4.68 -9.73
C HIS A 59 -16.35 -3.85 -8.51
N PRO A 60 -15.95 -2.58 -8.37
CA PRO A 60 -14.87 -1.88 -9.08
C PRO A 60 -13.51 -2.60 -9.00
N LEU A 61 -12.62 -2.36 -9.97
CA LEU A 61 -11.27 -2.93 -10.00
C LEU A 61 -10.49 -2.60 -8.73
N SER A 62 -10.74 -1.44 -8.13
CA SER A 62 -10.12 -1.04 -6.86
C SER A 62 -10.47 -1.91 -5.65
N LYS A 63 -11.43 -2.84 -5.77
CA LYS A 63 -11.67 -3.88 -4.76
C LYS A 63 -10.66 -5.03 -4.83
N MET A 64 -9.98 -5.20 -5.95
CA MET A 64 -8.90 -6.18 -6.08
C MET A 64 -7.64 -5.63 -5.41
N TRP A 65 -7.04 -6.44 -4.55
CA TRP A 65 -5.79 -6.09 -3.90
C TRP A 65 -4.70 -5.78 -4.94
N GLY A 66 -3.94 -4.71 -4.70
CA GLY A 66 -2.92 -4.21 -5.64
C GLY A 66 -3.41 -3.16 -6.64
N ILE A 67 -4.74 -2.96 -6.79
CA ILE A 67 -5.29 -1.91 -7.67
C ILE A 67 -5.83 -0.75 -6.83
N GLY A 68 -5.13 0.39 -6.88
CA GLY A 68 -5.61 1.64 -6.30
C GLY A 68 -6.50 2.45 -7.25
N GLY A 69 -7.25 3.43 -6.73
CA GLY A 69 -8.19 4.24 -7.53
C GLY A 69 -7.55 4.98 -8.72
N ARG A 70 -6.26 5.34 -8.65
CA ARG A 70 -5.54 5.91 -9.81
C ARG A 70 -5.33 4.86 -10.91
N MET A 71 -4.93 3.65 -10.53
CA MET A 71 -4.72 2.55 -11.48
C MET A 71 -6.05 2.13 -12.11
N GLU A 72 -7.11 2.01 -11.31
CA GLU A 72 -8.46 1.75 -11.80
C GLU A 72 -8.90 2.77 -12.86
N ARG A 73 -8.70 4.07 -12.64
CA ARG A 73 -9.03 5.08 -13.65
C ARG A 73 -8.25 4.90 -14.94
N ASN A 74 -6.98 4.48 -14.87
CA ASN A 74 -6.18 4.20 -16.06
C ASN A 74 -6.67 2.96 -16.81
N LEU A 75 -6.99 1.88 -16.09
CA LEU A 75 -7.53 0.64 -16.65
C LEU A 75 -8.91 0.88 -17.28
N ASN A 76 -9.78 1.64 -16.62
CA ASN A 76 -11.10 2.01 -17.16
C ASN A 76 -10.96 2.79 -18.48
N ARG A 77 -9.97 3.69 -18.61
CA ARG A 77 -9.67 4.41 -19.86
C ARG A 77 -9.18 3.49 -20.98
N MET A 78 -8.66 2.32 -20.64
CA MET A 78 -8.28 1.26 -21.58
C MET A 78 -9.44 0.31 -21.89
N GLY A 79 -10.65 0.58 -21.39
CA GLY A 79 -11.83 -0.28 -21.58
C GLY A 79 -11.89 -1.48 -20.62
N ILE A 80 -11.05 -1.52 -19.60
CA ILE A 80 -10.98 -2.61 -18.62
C ILE A 80 -11.68 -2.15 -17.35
N SER A 81 -12.85 -2.71 -17.04
CA SER A 81 -13.63 -2.38 -15.84
C SER A 81 -13.79 -3.53 -14.85
N THR A 82 -13.44 -4.75 -15.23
CA THR A 82 -13.51 -5.94 -14.36
C THR A 82 -12.18 -6.69 -14.36
N VAL A 83 -11.91 -7.46 -13.31
CA VAL A 83 -10.70 -8.29 -13.24
C VAL A 83 -10.68 -9.34 -14.34
N GLY A 84 -11.84 -9.88 -14.74
CA GLY A 84 -11.93 -10.81 -15.86
C GLY A 84 -11.56 -10.20 -17.21
N GLN A 85 -11.87 -8.92 -17.43
CA GLN A 85 -11.39 -8.20 -18.61
C GLN A 85 -9.88 -7.97 -18.54
N LEU A 86 -9.35 -7.64 -17.36
CA LEU A 86 -7.91 -7.48 -17.15
C LEU A 86 -7.15 -8.78 -17.47
N ALA A 87 -7.65 -9.92 -16.99
CA ALA A 87 -7.08 -11.24 -17.24
C ALA A 87 -7.07 -11.63 -18.74
N LYS A 88 -8.02 -11.11 -19.52
CA LYS A 88 -8.15 -11.37 -20.97
C LYS A 88 -7.49 -10.29 -21.84
N PHE A 89 -6.96 -9.24 -21.23
CA PHE A 89 -6.33 -8.15 -21.96
C PHE A 89 -4.93 -8.58 -22.43
N PRO A 90 -4.46 -8.17 -23.62
CA PRO A 90 -3.12 -8.53 -24.10
C PRO A 90 -2.02 -8.07 -23.13
N LEU A 91 -1.19 -9.01 -22.68
CA LEU A 91 -0.13 -8.78 -21.71
C LEU A 91 0.86 -7.71 -22.21
N GLU A 92 1.23 -7.77 -23.49
CA GLU A 92 2.19 -6.86 -24.11
C GLU A 92 1.72 -5.41 -24.06
N LEU A 93 0.41 -5.18 -24.12
CA LEU A 93 -0.18 -3.84 -24.02
C LEU A 93 -0.19 -3.33 -22.57
N LEU A 94 -0.39 -4.21 -21.58
CA LEU A 94 -0.27 -3.86 -20.17
C LEU A 94 1.17 -3.51 -19.83
N GLU A 95 2.14 -4.31 -20.29
CA GLU A 95 3.57 -4.07 -20.10
C GLU A 95 4.02 -2.79 -20.80
N LYS A 96 3.56 -2.55 -22.04
CA LYS A 96 3.85 -1.30 -22.75
C LYS A 96 3.33 -0.07 -22.00
N LYS A 97 2.19 -0.18 -21.31
CA LYS A 97 1.57 0.95 -20.61
C LYS A 97 2.11 1.15 -19.19
N PHE A 98 2.36 0.07 -18.46
CA PHE A 98 2.64 0.08 -17.01
C PHE A 98 3.98 -0.57 -16.63
N GLY A 99 4.75 -1.07 -17.59
CA GLY A 99 6.00 -1.79 -17.34
C GLY A 99 5.78 -3.06 -16.52
N ILE A 100 6.66 -3.30 -15.56
CA ILE A 100 6.61 -4.46 -14.64
C ILE A 100 5.27 -4.55 -13.90
N ILE A 101 4.65 -3.41 -13.59
CA ILE A 101 3.33 -3.38 -12.94
C ILE A 101 2.24 -3.96 -13.86
N GLY A 102 2.36 -3.77 -15.18
CA GLY A 102 1.43 -4.37 -16.15
C GLY A 102 1.48 -5.89 -16.14
N ASN A 103 2.69 -6.45 -16.09
CA ASN A 103 2.93 -7.89 -15.94
C ASN A 103 2.32 -8.42 -14.64
N GLN A 104 2.58 -7.74 -13.52
CA GLN A 104 2.03 -8.11 -12.22
C GLN A 104 0.49 -8.07 -12.21
N LEU A 105 -0.12 -7.02 -12.77
CA LEU A 105 -1.58 -6.89 -12.88
C LEU A 105 -2.20 -8.06 -13.65
N TYR A 106 -1.56 -8.48 -14.75
CA TYR A 106 -2.02 -9.61 -15.55
C TYR A 106 -2.00 -10.91 -14.74
N TYR A 107 -0.88 -11.28 -14.13
CA TYR A 107 -0.78 -12.52 -13.34
C TYR A 107 -1.66 -12.50 -12.10
N HIS A 108 -1.76 -11.36 -11.41
CA HIS A 108 -2.68 -11.22 -10.29
C HIS A 108 -4.15 -11.41 -10.72
N ALA A 109 -4.54 -10.99 -11.92
CA ALA A 109 -5.90 -11.20 -12.43
C ALA A 109 -6.21 -12.69 -12.69
N HIS A 110 -5.17 -13.51 -12.88
CA HIS A 110 -5.23 -14.98 -12.89
C HIS A 110 -5.04 -15.62 -11.50
N GLY A 111 -4.99 -14.81 -10.44
CA GLY A 111 -4.80 -15.27 -9.07
C GLY A 111 -3.39 -15.78 -8.78
N ILE A 112 -2.42 -15.50 -9.65
CA ILE A 112 -1.03 -15.96 -9.53
C ILE A 112 -0.22 -14.89 -8.80
N ASP A 113 0.40 -15.29 -7.69
CA ASP A 113 1.37 -14.50 -6.94
C ASP A 113 2.47 -15.43 -6.43
N LEU A 114 3.71 -15.13 -6.81
CA LEU A 114 4.90 -15.92 -6.46
C LEU A 114 5.67 -15.32 -5.28
N SER A 115 5.07 -14.35 -4.58
CA SER A 115 5.65 -13.76 -3.38
C SER A 115 5.87 -14.81 -2.30
N GLU A 116 7.09 -14.85 -1.74
CA GLU A 116 7.41 -15.73 -0.62
C GLU A 116 6.88 -15.17 0.70
N ILE A 117 6.35 -16.04 1.56
CA ILE A 117 5.91 -15.66 2.91
C ILE A 117 7.14 -15.23 3.69
N GLY A 118 7.15 -13.98 4.13
CA GLY A 118 8.29 -13.41 4.84
C GLY A 118 9.39 -12.92 3.91
N ALA A 119 9.08 -12.62 2.63
CA ALA A 119 9.96 -11.90 1.72
C ALA A 119 10.68 -10.79 2.50
N PRO A 120 11.99 -10.94 2.71
CA PRO A 120 12.63 -10.28 3.83
C PRO A 120 12.76 -8.78 3.58
N LEU A 121 12.72 -8.02 4.66
CA LEU A 121 13.44 -6.75 4.78
C LEU A 121 14.97 -6.99 4.64
N MET A 122 15.40 -7.76 3.63
CA MET A 122 16.78 -8.22 3.42
C MET A 122 17.74 -7.05 3.20
N GLN A 123 17.23 -5.86 2.88
CA GLN A 123 18.03 -4.65 2.71
C GLN A 123 18.05 -3.74 3.94
N GLY A 124 17.35 -4.10 5.03
CA GLY A 124 17.16 -3.21 6.17
C GLY A 124 16.30 -1.99 5.82
N GLN A 125 16.22 -1.03 6.74
CA GLN A 125 15.44 0.18 6.53
C GLN A 125 16.14 1.10 5.52
N ASN A 126 15.57 1.19 4.30
CA ASN A 126 16.13 1.98 3.19
C ASN A 126 15.84 3.50 3.31
N SER A 127 14.95 3.93 4.20
CA SER A 127 14.59 5.34 4.37
C SER A 127 14.03 5.64 5.76
N PHE A 128 14.30 6.85 6.26
CA PHE A 128 13.70 7.40 7.48
C PHE A 128 12.73 8.52 7.09
N GLY A 129 11.49 8.43 7.54
CA GLY A 129 10.46 9.42 7.24
C GLY A 129 9.49 9.56 8.40
N LYS A 130 8.89 10.75 8.49
CA LYS A 130 7.81 11.08 9.42
C LYS A 130 6.80 11.92 8.65
N SER A 131 5.52 11.64 8.90
CA SER A 131 4.40 12.42 8.39
C SER A 131 3.43 12.69 9.52
N GLN A 132 2.72 13.80 9.44
CA GLN A 132 1.70 14.18 10.41
C GLN A 132 0.50 14.77 9.68
N ILE A 133 -0.70 14.38 10.09
CA ILE A 133 -1.94 15.06 9.72
C ILE A 133 -2.10 16.22 10.70
N LEU A 134 -2.26 17.43 10.18
CA LEU A 134 -2.43 18.64 11.00
C LEU A 134 -3.86 18.71 11.54
N LEU A 135 -4.01 19.22 12.77
CA LEU A 135 -5.32 19.33 13.45
C LEU A 135 -6.21 20.45 12.91
N ARG A 136 -5.62 21.40 12.21
CA ARG A 136 -6.26 22.55 11.56
C ARG A 136 -5.38 23.02 10.41
N ASP A 137 -5.84 24.04 9.70
CA ASP A 137 -5.04 24.70 8.68
C ASP A 137 -4.00 25.63 9.33
N TYR A 138 -2.77 25.52 8.83
CA TYR A 138 -1.62 26.30 9.28
C TYR A 138 -1.33 27.32 8.17
N THR A 139 -1.81 28.54 8.36
CA THR A 139 -1.69 29.63 7.38
C THR A 139 -0.50 30.55 7.66
N ARG A 140 0.06 30.50 8.88
CA ARG A 140 1.21 31.31 9.29
C ARG A 140 2.51 30.57 9.02
N ARG A 141 3.47 31.26 8.42
CA ARG A 141 4.76 30.69 8.00
C ARG A 141 5.54 30.13 9.18
N GLU A 142 5.46 30.76 10.34
CA GLU A 142 6.18 30.40 11.57
C GLU A 142 5.68 29.05 12.10
N GLU A 143 4.36 28.81 12.04
CA GLU A 143 3.77 27.55 12.48
C GLU A 143 4.13 26.40 11.54
N ILE A 144 4.09 26.64 10.22
CA ILE A 144 4.51 25.66 9.22
C ILE A 144 5.98 25.29 9.44
N LYS A 145 6.84 26.29 9.64
CA LYS A 145 8.27 26.10 9.92
C LYS A 145 8.51 25.29 11.19
N ALA A 146 7.75 25.55 12.26
CA ALA A 146 7.85 24.80 13.51
C ALA A 146 7.54 23.31 13.30
N VAL A 147 6.45 23.00 12.60
CA VAL A 147 6.09 21.60 12.28
C VAL A 147 7.14 20.93 11.40
N LEU A 148 7.64 21.62 10.37
CA LEU A 148 8.68 21.08 9.50
C LEU A 148 9.97 20.78 10.29
N LEU A 149 10.35 21.65 11.22
CA LEU A 149 11.52 21.45 12.06
C LEU A 149 11.35 20.24 12.99
N GLU A 150 10.18 20.08 13.62
CA GLU A 150 9.85 18.92 14.46
C GLU A 150 9.96 17.61 13.67
N ILE A 151 9.38 17.57 12.46
CA ILE A 151 9.47 16.41 11.57
C ILE A 151 10.92 16.12 11.20
N CYS A 152 11.70 17.15 10.86
CA CYS A 152 13.13 17.00 10.55
C CYS A 152 13.91 16.45 11.76
N GLU A 153 13.61 16.91 12.96
CA GLU A 153 14.25 16.45 14.19
C GLU A 153 13.96 14.97 14.45
N GLU A 154 12.72 14.53 14.30
CA GLU A 154 12.36 13.13 14.50
C GLU A 154 12.99 12.21 13.44
N VAL A 155 13.00 12.62 12.16
CA VAL A 155 13.68 11.88 11.09
C VAL A 155 15.17 11.78 11.36
N ALA A 156 15.82 12.90 11.69
CA ALA A 156 17.24 12.98 11.99
C ALA A 156 17.61 12.12 13.21
N ARG A 157 16.81 12.20 14.29
CA ARG A 157 16.97 11.38 15.50
C ARG A 157 16.88 9.89 15.16
N ARG A 158 15.87 9.47 14.40
CA ARG A 158 15.70 8.06 14.00
C ARG A 158 16.88 7.57 13.15
N ALA A 159 17.36 8.39 12.20
CA ALA A 159 18.53 8.06 11.40
C ALA A 159 19.79 7.89 12.27
N ARG A 160 20.03 8.79 13.23
CA ARG A 160 21.13 8.68 14.20
C ARG A 160 21.03 7.43 15.08
N THR A 161 19.85 7.12 15.61
CA THR A 161 19.63 5.90 16.43
C THR A 161 19.94 4.61 15.67
N HIS A 162 19.80 4.62 14.34
CA HIS A 162 20.13 3.47 13.49
C HIS A 162 21.53 3.56 12.87
N ASN A 163 22.36 4.52 13.29
CA ASN A 163 23.70 4.79 12.73
C ASN A 163 23.69 4.95 11.20
N LYS A 164 22.70 5.69 10.68
CA LYS A 164 22.54 5.98 9.24
C LYS A 164 22.61 7.48 8.95
N VAL A 165 23.01 7.80 7.72
CA VAL A 165 22.94 9.14 7.11
C VAL A 165 22.18 9.05 5.78
N GLY A 166 21.44 10.10 5.44
CA GLY A 166 20.62 10.17 4.23
C GLY A 166 21.14 11.21 3.25
N ARG A 167 21.12 10.89 1.95
CA ARG A 167 21.55 11.82 0.89
C ARG A 167 20.41 12.49 0.15
N THR A 168 19.25 11.84 0.07
CA THR A 168 18.07 12.37 -0.59
C THR A 168 17.02 12.72 0.45
N ILE A 169 16.64 14.00 0.48
CA ILE A 169 15.60 14.54 1.34
C ILE A 169 14.34 14.69 0.50
N SER A 170 13.21 14.21 1.01
CA SER A 170 11.91 14.29 0.33
C SER A 170 10.90 14.98 1.24
N LEU A 171 10.16 15.94 0.68
CA LEU A 171 9.11 16.69 1.36
C LEU A 171 7.81 16.56 0.57
N GLY A 172 6.75 16.14 1.26
CA GLY A 172 5.38 16.19 0.77
C GLY A 172 4.54 17.10 1.64
N ILE A 173 3.79 18.01 1.03
CA ILE A 173 2.80 18.85 1.72
C ILE A 173 1.46 18.65 1.04
N GLY A 174 0.44 18.31 1.84
CA GLY A 174 -0.96 18.28 1.42
C GLY A 174 -1.65 19.60 1.74
N TYR A 175 -2.54 20.06 0.86
CA TYR A 175 -3.39 21.21 1.11
C TYR A 175 -4.70 20.78 1.76
N SER A 176 -5.35 21.74 2.44
CA SER A 176 -6.70 21.55 2.95
C SER A 176 -7.67 21.20 1.82
N LYS A 177 -8.76 20.51 2.13
CA LYS A 177 -9.81 20.21 1.15
C LYS A 177 -10.47 21.49 0.64
N ASP A 178 -10.51 22.53 1.49
CA ASP A 178 -11.13 23.82 1.20
C ASP A 178 -10.23 24.70 0.30
N GLU A 179 -8.92 24.45 0.31
CA GLU A 179 -7.91 25.12 -0.51
C GLU A 179 -7.55 24.26 -1.73
N PHE A 180 -8.56 24.01 -2.59
CA PHE A 180 -8.44 23.33 -3.90
C PHE A 180 -8.10 21.82 -3.85
N GLY A 181 -7.77 21.29 -2.68
CA GLY A 181 -7.34 19.90 -2.51
C GLY A 181 -6.01 19.57 -3.18
N GLY A 182 -5.40 18.44 -2.77
CA GLY A 182 -4.14 17.97 -3.34
C GLY A 182 -2.93 18.39 -2.51
N GLY A 183 -1.86 18.82 -3.18
CA GLY A 183 -0.58 19.10 -2.54
C GLY A 183 0.60 19.02 -3.52
N PHE A 184 1.81 19.09 -2.98
CA PHE A 184 3.03 18.93 -3.76
C PHE A 184 4.02 17.98 -3.09
N HIS A 185 4.89 17.41 -3.91
CA HIS A 185 6.04 16.62 -3.47
C HIS A 185 7.30 17.13 -4.16
N ARG A 186 8.38 17.27 -3.41
CA ARG A 186 9.72 17.61 -3.92
C ARG A 186 10.75 16.74 -3.23
N SER A 187 11.80 16.42 -3.96
CA SER A 187 12.98 15.76 -3.42
C SER A 187 14.24 16.47 -3.88
N LYS A 188 15.27 16.46 -3.02
CA LYS A 188 16.57 17.02 -3.30
C LYS A 188 17.64 16.06 -2.80
N THR A 189 18.58 15.72 -3.66
CA THR A 189 19.78 14.98 -3.29
C THR A 189 20.90 15.98 -3.01
N ILE A 190 21.50 15.90 -1.82
CA ILE A 190 22.61 16.75 -1.39
C ILE A 190 23.94 16.03 -1.60
N ASP A 191 25.05 16.77 -1.66
CA ASP A 191 26.37 16.17 -1.96
C ASP A 191 26.87 15.30 -0.80
N LEU A 192 26.81 15.84 0.42
CA LEU A 192 27.21 15.15 1.63
C LEU A 192 25.98 14.57 2.34
N PRO A 193 25.89 13.25 2.54
CA PRO A 193 24.78 12.66 3.28
C PRO A 193 24.81 13.14 4.74
N THR A 194 23.65 13.45 5.29
CA THR A 194 23.53 14.03 6.64
C THR A 194 22.44 13.32 7.45
N ASN A 195 22.55 13.44 8.76
CA ASN A 195 21.51 13.16 9.74
C ASN A 195 21.43 14.30 10.77
N ILE A 196 21.91 15.49 10.41
CA ILE A 196 21.84 16.71 11.21
C ILE A 196 20.53 17.42 10.89
N THR A 197 19.73 17.70 11.92
CA THR A 197 18.39 18.29 11.78
C THR A 197 18.41 19.57 10.94
N MET A 198 19.34 20.47 11.22
CA MET A 198 19.42 21.77 10.55
C MET A 198 19.90 21.69 9.09
N ASP A 199 20.63 20.64 8.72
CA ASP A 199 21.01 20.42 7.32
C ASP A 199 19.83 19.89 6.49
N ILE A 200 18.96 19.08 7.12
CA ILE A 200 17.73 18.56 6.48
C ILE A 200 16.69 19.67 6.34
N TYR A 201 16.58 20.54 7.35
CA TYR A 201 15.58 21.59 7.42
C TYR A 201 15.83 22.78 6.47
N LYS A 202 17.10 23.04 6.12
CA LYS A 202 17.51 24.15 5.24
C LYS A 202 17.30 23.84 3.76
#